data_AF-A0A2G6IED8-F1
#
_entry.id   AF-A0A2G6IED8-F1
#
_cell.length_a   1.000
_cell.length_b   1.000
_cell.length_c   1.000
_cell.angle_alpha   90.00
_cell.angle_beta   90.00
_cell.angle_gamma   90.00
#
_symmetry.space_group_name_H-M   'P 1'
#
loop_
_entity.id
_entity.type
_entity.pdbx_description
1 polymer ?
#
loop_
_entity_poly.entity_id
_entity_poly.type
_entity_poly.pdbx_seq_one_letter_code
_entity_poly.pdbx_strand_id
1 'polypeptide(L)'
;MRAIALAALCLATPLTAQEVAECDWRGMASGIAEPWEQNSRAFANGAVRVALIDTEEPAAAAMHFLVLSPEPEMGFRQCHVVSASGSLGFAALYFEELIARYDPEDGLTISVPGHRVWADDGFSNAIRLNVTINQATGAVTATQDVAPG
;
A
#
# COMPACT_ATOMS: atom_id res chain seq x y z
N MET A 1 49.83 -17.28 11.01
CA MET A 1 49.02 -16.31 10.24
C MET A 1 47.61 -16.33 10.80
N ARG A 2 47.20 -15.28 11.52
CA ARG A 2 45.86 -15.16 12.12
C ARG A 2 44.92 -14.61 11.04
N ALA A 3 43.95 -15.39 10.60
CA ALA A 3 42.91 -14.92 9.69
C ALA A 3 41.97 -13.99 10.47
N ILE A 4 41.94 -12.71 10.07
CA ILE A 4 40.98 -11.73 10.57
C ILE A 4 39.70 -11.95 9.76
N ALA A 5 38.67 -12.49 10.40
CA ALA A 5 37.33 -12.58 9.82
C ALA A 5 36.71 -11.17 9.81
N LEU A 6 36.58 -10.56 8.63
CA LEU A 6 35.74 -9.38 8.45
C LEU A 6 34.27 -9.82 8.58
N ALA A 7 33.65 -9.49 9.70
CA ALA A 7 32.20 -9.58 9.84
C ALA A 7 31.57 -8.43 9.02
N ALA A 8 30.91 -8.77 7.92
CA ALA A 8 30.08 -7.82 7.17
C ALA A 8 28.84 -7.49 8.03
N LEU A 9 28.81 -6.29 8.61
CA LEU A 9 27.58 -5.72 9.17
C LEU A 9 26.63 -5.40 8.01
N CYS A 10 25.64 -6.27 7.78
CA CYS A 10 24.48 -5.91 6.97
C CYS A 10 23.70 -4.82 7.73
N LEU A 11 23.86 -3.56 7.30
CA LEU A 11 22.97 -2.47 7.69
C LEU A 11 21.61 -2.75 7.06
N ALA A 12 20.70 -3.38 7.81
CA ALA A 12 19.31 -3.48 7.43
C ALA A 12 18.71 -2.07 7.48
N THR A 13 18.42 -1.48 6.33
CA THR A 13 17.58 -0.29 6.28
C THR A 13 16.19 -0.68 6.77
N PRO A 14 15.59 0.07 7.71
CA PRO A 14 14.24 -0.22 8.17
C PRO A 14 13.29 0.00 6.99
N LEU A 15 12.82 -1.10 6.41
CA LEU A 15 11.67 -1.07 5.51
C LEU A 15 10.45 -0.84 6.40
N THR A 16 9.89 0.37 6.36
CA THR A 16 8.69 0.67 7.14
C THR A 16 7.51 -0.02 6.47
N ALA A 17 7.14 -1.19 6.99
CA ALA A 17 5.90 -1.85 6.66
C ALA A 17 4.73 -0.89 6.97
N GLN A 18 3.81 -0.74 6.02
CA GLN A 18 2.59 0.01 6.22
C GLN A 18 1.52 -0.89 6.85
N GLU A 19 0.50 -0.28 7.46
CA GLU A 19 -0.59 -1.03 8.05
C GLU A 19 -1.42 -1.67 6.94
N VAL A 20 -1.54 -2.99 6.97
CA VAL A 20 -2.45 -3.76 6.10
C VAL A 20 -3.44 -4.47 7.01
N ALA A 21 -4.69 -4.01 6.99
CA ALA A 21 -5.75 -4.56 7.84
C ALA A 21 -6.87 -5.13 6.98
N GLU A 22 -7.61 -6.11 7.50
CA GLU A 22 -8.90 -6.50 6.94
C GLU A 22 -9.82 -5.26 6.85
N CYS A 23 -10.65 -5.22 5.81
CA CYS A 23 -11.56 -4.10 5.63
C CYS A 23 -12.52 -3.94 6.81
N ASP A 24 -12.48 -2.77 7.41
CA ASP A 24 -13.45 -2.27 8.38
C ASP A 24 -14.28 -1.14 7.73
N TRP A 25 -14.71 -0.16 8.53
CA TRP A 25 -15.42 1.01 8.05
C TRP A 25 -14.65 1.80 6.97
N ARG A 26 -13.31 1.76 6.95
CA ARG A 26 -12.50 2.40 5.91
C ARG A 26 -12.69 1.75 4.54
N GLY A 27 -13.10 0.48 4.50
CA GLY A 27 -13.36 -0.24 3.24
C GLY A 27 -14.77 -0.04 2.68
N MET A 28 -15.56 0.88 3.25
CA MET A 28 -16.93 1.13 2.81
C MET A 28 -16.96 1.75 1.42
N ALA A 29 -17.90 1.29 0.59
CA ALA A 29 -18.06 1.77 -0.78
C ALA A 29 -18.33 3.28 -0.87
N SER A 30 -18.94 3.88 0.17
CA SER A 30 -19.16 5.32 0.26
C SER A 30 -17.87 6.14 0.39
N GLY A 31 -16.76 5.52 0.78
CA GLY A 31 -15.46 6.17 0.86
C GLY A 31 -14.64 6.06 -0.43
N ILE A 32 -15.13 5.40 -1.49
CA ILE A 32 -14.40 5.33 -2.76
C ILE A 32 -14.35 6.74 -3.36
N ALA A 33 -13.13 7.23 -3.63
CA ALA A 33 -12.93 8.58 -4.14
C ALA A 33 -13.61 8.78 -5.51
N GLU A 34 -14.39 9.85 -5.65
CA GLU A 34 -15.04 10.19 -6.92
C GLU A 34 -14.04 10.83 -7.90
N PRO A 35 -14.13 10.55 -9.22
CA PRO A 35 -15.00 9.58 -9.86
C PRO A 35 -14.45 8.16 -9.78
N TRP A 36 -15.33 7.18 -9.55
CA TRP A 36 -14.94 5.78 -9.31
C TRP A 36 -14.13 5.18 -10.45
N GLU A 37 -14.43 5.55 -11.71
CA GLU A 37 -13.72 5.03 -12.88
C GLU A 37 -12.26 5.48 -12.94
N GLN A 38 -11.92 6.60 -12.29
CA GLN A 38 -10.55 7.11 -12.24
C GLN A 38 -9.81 6.59 -11.01
N ASN A 39 -10.55 6.35 -9.92
CA ASN A 39 -10.01 5.96 -8.61
C ASN A 39 -10.21 4.48 -8.27
N SER A 40 -10.56 3.66 -9.26
CA SER A 40 -10.56 2.20 -9.13
C SER A 40 -10.01 1.55 -10.39
N ARG A 41 -9.23 0.48 -10.22
CA ARG A 41 -8.66 -0.30 -11.34
C ARG A 41 -8.67 -1.78 -11.03
N ALA A 42 -8.74 -2.58 -12.10
CA ALA A 42 -8.72 -4.03 -12.02
C ALA A 42 -7.45 -4.59 -12.66
N PHE A 43 -6.91 -5.65 -12.07
CA PHE A 43 -5.72 -6.37 -12.51
C PHE A 43 -5.98 -7.87 -12.53
N ALA A 44 -5.04 -8.63 -13.10
CA ALA A 44 -5.10 -10.08 -13.19
C ALA A 44 -6.46 -10.60 -13.70
N ASN A 45 -6.90 -10.09 -14.87
CA ASN A 45 -8.19 -10.41 -15.48
C ASN A 45 -9.41 -10.15 -14.57
N GLY A 46 -9.32 -9.15 -13.70
CA GLY A 46 -10.40 -8.78 -12.78
C GLY A 46 -10.41 -9.53 -11.45
N ALA A 47 -9.43 -10.41 -11.22
CA ALA A 47 -9.28 -11.12 -9.95
C ALA A 47 -8.85 -10.18 -8.82
N VAL A 48 -8.02 -9.18 -9.12
CA VAL A 48 -7.63 -8.12 -8.18
C VAL A 48 -8.30 -6.82 -8.58
N ARG A 49 -8.89 -6.10 -7.61
CA ARG A 49 -9.39 -4.74 -7.79
C ARG A 49 -8.84 -3.86 -6.69
N VAL A 50 -8.41 -2.66 -7.04
CA VAL A 50 -7.95 -1.67 -6.07
C VAL A 50 -8.73 -0.39 -6.22
N ALA A 51 -8.84 0.36 -5.14
CA ALA A 51 -9.48 1.67 -5.14
C ALA A 51 -8.77 2.63 -4.18
N LEU A 52 -8.80 3.92 -4.51
CA LEU A 52 -8.52 4.98 -3.56
C LEU A 52 -9.75 5.18 -2.68
N ILE A 53 -9.52 5.17 -1.37
CA ILE A 53 -10.51 5.55 -0.37
C ILE A 53 -10.15 6.95 0.15
N ASP A 54 -11.15 7.80 0.26
CA ASP A 54 -11.11 9.09 0.93
C ASP A 54 -12.09 9.05 2.11
N THR A 55 -11.57 9.11 3.34
CA THR A 55 -12.40 9.17 4.56
C THR A 55 -12.80 10.61 4.94
N GLU A 56 -12.44 11.60 4.11
CA GLU A 56 -12.58 13.05 4.29
C GLU A 56 -11.73 13.61 5.46
N GLU A 57 -11.84 12.99 6.63
CA GLU A 57 -11.13 13.40 7.84
C GLU A 57 -10.38 12.23 8.50
N PRO A 58 -9.25 12.51 9.20
CA PRO A 58 -8.58 13.80 9.26
C PRO A 58 -7.92 14.16 7.92
N ALA A 59 -8.08 15.40 7.44
CA ALA A 59 -7.60 15.79 6.09
C ALA A 59 -6.12 15.47 5.81
N ALA A 60 -5.27 15.49 6.85
CA ALA A 60 -3.83 15.15 6.74
C ALA A 60 -3.54 13.64 6.59
N ALA A 61 -4.55 12.78 6.72
CA ALA A 61 -4.42 11.32 6.70
C ALA A 61 -5.72 10.61 6.24
N ALA A 62 -6.48 11.24 5.32
CA ALA A 62 -7.78 10.73 4.87
C ALA A 62 -7.68 9.65 3.77
N MET A 63 -6.54 9.56 3.08
CA MET A 63 -6.41 8.68 1.93
C MET A 63 -5.99 7.27 2.35
N HIS A 64 -6.74 6.26 1.95
CA HIS A 64 -6.38 4.85 2.15
C HIS A 64 -6.39 4.10 0.82
N PHE A 65 -5.71 2.96 0.75
CA PHE A 65 -5.66 2.14 -0.46
C PHE A 65 -6.36 0.81 -0.24
N LEU A 66 -7.50 0.60 -0.89
CA LEU A 66 -8.28 -0.62 -0.78
C LEU A 66 -7.82 -1.67 -1.80
N VAL A 67 -7.74 -2.92 -1.35
CA VAL A 67 -7.40 -4.08 -2.16
C VAL A 67 -8.46 -5.16 -1.99
N LEU A 68 -9.11 -5.53 -3.08
CA LEU A 68 -9.88 -6.76 -3.21
C LEU A 68 -9.03 -7.76 -3.98
N SER A 69 -8.75 -8.92 -3.41
CA SER A 69 -7.97 -9.99 -4.03
C SER A 69 -8.60 -11.36 -3.78
N PRO A 70 -8.23 -12.39 -4.54
CA PRO A 70 -8.68 -13.76 -4.26
C PRO A 70 -8.11 -14.27 -2.93
N GLU A 71 -8.93 -14.99 -2.19
CA GLU A 71 -8.51 -15.80 -1.05
C GLU A 71 -8.29 -17.24 -1.57
N PRO A 72 -7.09 -17.82 -1.42
CA PRO A 72 -6.73 -19.09 -2.06
C PRO A 72 -7.42 -20.33 -1.48
N GLU A 73 -7.84 -20.33 -0.22
CA GLU A 73 -8.41 -21.53 0.44
C GLU A 73 -9.88 -21.75 0.09
N MET A 74 -10.67 -20.70 0.15
CA MET A 74 -12.12 -20.72 -0.07
C MET A 74 -12.53 -20.18 -1.45
N GLY A 75 -11.65 -19.46 -2.14
CA GLY A 75 -11.90 -18.93 -3.48
C GLY A 75 -12.84 -17.70 -3.52
N PHE A 76 -13.22 -17.15 -2.36
CA PHE A 76 -13.93 -15.89 -2.27
C PHE A 76 -12.96 -14.71 -2.39
N ARG A 77 -13.49 -13.47 -2.42
CA ARG A 77 -12.66 -12.28 -2.32
C ARG A 77 -12.38 -11.97 -0.86
N GLN A 78 -11.13 -11.64 -0.56
CA GLN A 78 -10.71 -10.99 0.66
C GLN A 78 -10.55 -9.49 0.41
N CYS A 79 -10.68 -8.71 1.48
CA CYS A 79 -10.67 -7.25 1.44
C CYS A 79 -9.65 -6.73 2.44
N HIS A 80 -8.71 -5.93 1.95
CA HIS A 80 -7.72 -5.23 2.76
C HIS A 80 -7.77 -3.73 2.54
N VAL A 81 -7.47 -2.97 3.59
CA VAL A 81 -7.20 -1.53 3.54
C VAL A 81 -5.76 -1.30 3.97
N VAL A 82 -5.01 -0.57 3.15
CA VAL A 82 -3.64 -0.14 3.43
C VAL A 82 -3.66 1.30 3.94
N SER A 83 -3.06 1.52 5.11
CA SER A 83 -3.00 2.81 5.80
C SER A 83 -1.56 3.17 6.17
N ALA A 84 -1.27 4.45 6.39
CA ALA A 84 0.09 4.90 6.70
C ALA A 84 0.55 4.48 8.12
N SER A 85 -0.37 4.43 9.08
CA SER A 85 -0.12 3.97 10.45
C SER A 85 -1.43 3.76 11.20
N GLY A 86 -1.72 2.53 11.64
CA GLY A 86 -2.96 2.21 12.35
C GLY A 86 -4.21 2.61 11.54
N SER A 87 -5.07 3.46 12.11
CA SER A 87 -6.25 3.99 11.41
C SER A 87 -6.01 5.29 10.63
N LEU A 88 -4.78 5.81 10.62
CA LEU A 88 -4.44 7.03 9.88
C LEU A 88 -3.90 6.67 8.49
N GLY A 89 -4.52 7.26 7.46
CA GLY A 89 -4.12 7.13 6.06
C GLY A 89 -2.98 8.07 5.67
N PHE A 90 -2.92 8.32 4.37
CA PHE A 90 -1.98 9.22 3.71
C PHE A 90 -2.64 10.60 3.51
N ALA A 91 -1.82 11.63 3.36
CA ALA A 91 -2.33 12.97 3.04
C ALA A 91 -2.80 13.05 1.58
N ALA A 92 -2.11 12.34 0.69
CA ALA A 92 -2.49 12.20 -0.71
C ALA A 92 -1.98 10.86 -1.26
N LEU A 93 -2.71 10.27 -2.20
CA LEU A 93 -2.25 9.18 -3.06
C LEU A 93 -2.69 9.50 -4.50
N TYR A 94 -1.72 9.68 -5.38
CA TYR A 94 -1.93 10.04 -6.78
C TYR A 94 -2.24 8.78 -7.59
N PHE A 95 -3.48 8.31 -7.47
CA PHE A 95 -3.94 7.03 -8.01
C PHE A 95 -3.85 6.96 -9.54
N GLU A 96 -4.00 8.10 -10.21
CA GLU A 96 -3.84 8.25 -11.65
C GLU A 96 -2.43 7.85 -12.13
N GLU A 97 -1.41 8.06 -11.27
CA GLU A 97 -0.01 7.75 -11.52
C GLU A 97 0.39 6.33 -11.10
N LEU A 98 -0.56 5.47 -10.69
CA LEU A 98 -0.19 4.13 -10.24
C LEU A 98 0.45 3.30 -11.37
N ILE A 99 1.48 2.54 -10.99
CA ILE A 99 2.15 1.58 -11.85
C ILE A 99 1.97 0.19 -11.26
N ALA A 100 1.72 -0.80 -12.11
CA ALA A 100 1.63 -2.20 -11.73
C ALA A 100 2.76 -3.00 -12.37
N ARG A 101 3.39 -3.87 -11.60
CA ARG A 101 4.39 -4.83 -12.07
C ARG A 101 4.03 -6.21 -11.54
N TYR A 102 4.13 -7.21 -12.41
CA TYR A 102 3.98 -8.61 -12.03
C TYR A 102 5.35 -9.29 -11.97
N ASP A 103 5.59 -10.02 -10.90
CA ASP A 103 6.71 -10.94 -10.73
C ASP A 103 6.17 -12.31 -10.29
N PRO A 104 6.57 -13.44 -10.92
CA PRO A 104 6.07 -14.76 -10.52
C PRO A 104 6.46 -15.19 -9.10
N GLU A 105 7.55 -14.65 -8.54
CA GLU A 105 8.02 -15.00 -7.19
C GLU A 105 7.25 -14.18 -6.13
N ASP A 106 7.06 -12.88 -6.36
CA ASP A 106 6.46 -11.97 -5.39
C ASP A 106 4.94 -11.77 -5.57
N GLY A 107 4.45 -11.82 -6.82
CA GLY A 107 3.08 -11.55 -7.22
C GLY A 107 2.89 -10.20 -7.93
N LEU A 108 1.72 -9.58 -7.73
CA LEU A 108 1.40 -8.28 -8.30
C LEU A 108 1.81 -7.16 -7.34
N THR A 109 2.76 -6.33 -7.72
CA THR A 109 3.12 -5.12 -6.99
C THR A 109 2.49 -3.89 -7.67
N ILE A 110 1.83 -3.08 -6.86
CA ILE A 110 1.24 -1.80 -7.25
C ILE A 110 1.97 -0.68 -6.52
N SER A 111 2.51 0.27 -7.28
CA SER A 111 3.22 1.43 -6.75
C SER A 111 2.43 2.70 -7.00
N VAL A 112 2.14 3.45 -5.94
CA VAL A 112 1.34 4.69 -5.97
C VAL A 112 2.17 5.83 -5.35
N PRO A 113 2.49 6.90 -6.11
CA PRO A 113 3.05 8.12 -5.55
C PRO A 113 2.05 8.82 -4.62
N GLY A 114 2.54 9.58 -3.63
CA GLY A 114 1.65 10.28 -2.71
C GLY A 114 2.38 11.20 -1.74
N HIS A 115 1.67 11.64 -0.70
CA HIS A 115 2.22 12.40 0.40
C HIS A 115 1.76 11.84 1.74
N ARG A 116 2.62 12.01 2.75
CA ARG A 116 2.31 11.68 4.13
C ARG A 116 2.72 12.83 5.04
N VAL A 117 1.94 13.08 6.08
CA VAL A 117 2.30 13.99 7.17
C VAL A 117 2.79 13.16 8.35
N TRP A 118 3.98 13.49 8.86
CA TRP A 118 4.48 12.96 10.12
C TRP A 118 4.24 13.99 11.22
N ALA A 119 4.00 13.51 12.44
CA ALA A 119 3.70 14.38 13.58
C ALA A 119 4.82 15.40 13.85
N ASP A 120 6.07 15.02 13.58
CA ASP A 120 7.25 15.80 13.97
C ASP A 120 7.73 16.78 12.89
N ASP A 121 7.33 16.58 11.64
CA ASP A 121 7.87 17.33 10.50
C ASP A 121 7.11 18.64 10.24
N GLY A 122 5.82 18.72 10.60
CA GLY A 122 4.99 19.92 10.36
C GLY A 122 4.67 20.20 8.88
N PHE A 123 5.16 19.38 7.95
CA PHE A 123 4.84 19.41 6.52
C PHE A 123 4.67 17.98 5.97
N SER A 124 4.09 17.86 4.76
CA SER A 124 3.92 16.57 4.10
C SER A 124 5.13 16.21 3.25
N ASN A 125 5.72 15.02 3.42
CA ASN A 125 6.78 14.53 2.53
C ASN A 125 6.20 13.67 1.40
N ALA A 126 6.82 13.76 0.23
CA ALA A 126 6.52 12.90 -0.90
C ALA A 126 6.93 11.46 -0.58
N ILE A 127 6.05 10.51 -0.89
CA ILE A 127 6.26 9.08 -0.69
C ILE A 127 5.89 8.28 -1.94
N ARG A 128 6.35 7.04 -1.98
CA ARG A 128 5.83 6.00 -2.85
C ARG A 128 5.34 4.85 -1.99
N LEU A 129 4.04 4.56 -2.07
CA LEU A 129 3.44 3.38 -1.49
C LEU A 129 3.63 2.21 -2.45
N ASN A 130 4.15 1.08 -1.98
CA ASN A 130 4.23 -0.17 -2.73
C ASN A 130 3.38 -1.21 -2.03
N VAL A 131 2.37 -1.75 -2.72
CA VAL A 131 1.47 -2.80 -2.23
C VAL A 131 1.71 -4.05 -3.06
N THR A 132 2.12 -5.14 -2.43
CA THR A 132 2.35 -6.43 -3.08
C THR A 132 1.24 -7.40 -2.71
N ILE A 133 0.60 -7.97 -3.73
CA ILE A 133 -0.46 -8.97 -3.63
C ILE A 133 0.10 -10.30 -4.14
N ASN A 134 0.41 -11.21 -3.23
CA ASN A 134 0.80 -12.57 -3.59
C ASN A 134 -0.48 -13.40 -3.83
N GLN A 135 -0.79 -13.64 -5.10
CA GLN A 135 -2.03 -14.31 -5.49
C GLN A 135 -2.04 -15.82 -5.19
N ALA A 136 -0.87 -16.42 -4.95
CA ALA A 136 -0.76 -17.83 -4.61
C ALA A 136 -1.03 -18.09 -3.13
N THR A 137 -0.59 -17.18 -2.26
CA THR A 137 -0.77 -17.28 -0.80
C THR A 137 -1.91 -16.43 -0.27
N GLY A 138 -2.44 -15.51 -1.08
CA GLY A 138 -3.41 -14.51 -0.65
C GLY A 138 -2.82 -13.37 0.18
N ALA A 139 -1.51 -13.37 0.45
CA ALA A 139 -0.89 -12.34 1.28
C ALA A 139 -0.89 -10.97 0.60
N VAL A 140 -1.26 -9.94 1.36
CA VAL A 140 -1.12 -8.54 0.96
C VAL A 140 -0.13 -7.89 1.91
N THR A 141 0.93 -7.30 1.36
CA THR A 141 1.94 -6.56 2.12
C THR A 141 2.10 -5.16 1.55
N ALA A 142 2.54 -4.22 2.37
CA ALA A 142 2.73 -2.85 1.94
C ALA A 142 3.96 -2.23 2.58
N THR A 143 4.67 -1.42 1.80
CA THR A 143 5.84 -0.65 2.23
C THR A 143 5.75 0.75 1.66
N GLN A 144 6.46 1.70 2.28
CA GLN A 144 6.59 3.03 1.71
C GLN A 144 8.06 3.44 1.64
N ASP A 145 8.40 4.18 0.60
CA ASP A 145 9.69 4.86 0.46
C ASP A 145 9.46 6.37 0.45
N VAL A 146 10.33 7.15 1.10
CA VAL A 146 10.32 8.61 1.00
C VAL A 146 11.03 8.99 -0.30
N ALA A 147 10.38 9.78 -1.15
CA ALA A 147 11.01 10.26 -2.38
C ALA A 147 12.11 11.28 -2.03
N PRO A 148 13.27 11.27 -2.71
CA PRO A 148 14.26 12.34 -2.54
C PRO A 148 13.63 13.68 -2.96
N GLY A 149 13.68 14.66 -2.06
CA GLY A 149 13.21 16.02 -2.29
C GLY A 149 14.10 16.86 -3.18
#